data_AF-A0A353E1M8-F1
#
_entry.id   AF-A0A353E1M8-F1
#
_cell.length_a   1.000
_cell.length_b   1.000
_cell.length_c   1.000
_cell.angle_alpha   90.00
_cell.angle_beta   90.00
_cell.angle_gamma   90.00
#
_symmetry.space_group_name_H-M   'P 1'
#
loop_
_entity.id
_entity.type
_entity.pdbx_description
1 polymer ?
#
loop_
_entity_poly.entity_id
_entity_poly.type
_entity_poly.pdbx_seq_one_letter_code
_entity_poly.pdbx_strand_id
1 'polypeptide(L)'
;MGWVLLGLCVPITLSANAGTPLMWAGILHLTLGNLMIGLLEGGLLIYWLGLRQWFFWCALGGMIVANYASSWVGYLILAAVKGLVQSITLLWLKPFFVVCLGVSFLLSLLMEWPVVRWILRCHGKSWKQALRRTFQLHAVSYPLLVAYYFSASGVSLMTDFDLVDTQELIPSRSCTVYYLSIDGASVMRSQIGSEHVPEQVYELEPDSRHDRLFIRSDEEALYDLWLLKGGSPKDQEAQILLKDVTNMAVVEDSQKAPYPHIQPQGFPMPRTTGLHFGEVPSLWSETNSIYRTGFWPVEGLSANADSLRRFQASLETPFLAWSVRNAVEIDEDLLLFQLGPHQICLMHPPTRRLALFALGKGPVVVASR
;
A
#
# COMPACT_ATOMS: atom_id res chain seq x y z
N MET A 1 -29.78 -2.82 23.77
CA MET A 1 -30.02 -2.14 22.48
C MET A 1 -29.69 -0.66 22.64
N GLY A 2 -28.41 -0.31 22.69
CA GLY A 2 -27.97 1.06 23.01
C GLY A 2 -26.51 1.38 22.69
N TRP A 3 -25.80 0.51 21.97
CA TRP A 3 -24.37 0.68 21.66
C TRP A 3 -24.06 0.75 20.15
N VAL A 4 -25.05 0.55 19.28
CA VAL A 4 -24.82 0.50 17.82
C VAL A 4 -24.98 1.86 17.13
N LEU A 5 -25.62 2.85 17.78
CA LEU A 5 -25.86 4.18 17.19
C LEU A 5 -24.85 5.27 17.62
N LEU A 6 -23.90 4.94 18.49
CA LEU A 6 -22.87 5.90 18.92
C LEU A 6 -21.69 6.05 17.94
N GLY A 7 -21.66 5.28 16.85
CA GLY A 7 -20.60 5.38 15.83
C GLY A 7 -20.79 6.51 14.80
N LEU A 8 -21.95 7.19 14.78
CA LEU A 8 -22.29 8.17 13.74
C LEU A 8 -22.05 9.64 14.14
N CYS A 9 -21.70 9.92 15.41
CA CYS A 9 -21.55 11.29 15.92
C CYS A 9 -20.31 11.51 16.80
N VAL A 10 -19.28 10.68 16.71
CA VAL A 10 -18.01 10.95 17.41
C VAL A 10 -17.12 11.78 16.46
N PRO A 11 -16.58 12.93 16.90
CA PRO A 11 -15.63 13.67 16.11
C PRO A 11 -14.48 12.73 15.69
N ILE A 12 -14.08 12.81 14.42
CA ILE A 12 -12.97 12.08 13.83
C ILE A 12 -11.66 12.67 14.41
N THR A 13 -11.46 12.55 15.71
CA THR A 13 -10.14 12.62 16.30
C THR A 13 -9.55 11.22 16.09
N LEU A 14 -8.97 11.05 14.91
CA LEU A 14 -8.07 9.96 14.56
C LEU A 14 -7.08 9.78 15.70
N SER A 15 -7.36 8.82 16.58
CA SER A 15 -6.33 8.32 17.48
C SER A 15 -5.29 7.67 16.58
N ALA A 16 -4.05 8.15 16.61
CA ALA A 16 -2.96 7.71 15.72
C ALA A 16 -2.71 6.19 15.73
N ASN A 17 -3.29 5.47 16.71
CA ASN A 17 -3.18 4.03 16.90
C ASN A 17 -4.47 3.25 16.58
N ALA A 18 -5.52 3.88 16.04
CA ALA A 18 -6.77 3.19 15.75
C ALA A 18 -6.72 2.34 14.46
N GLY A 19 -5.63 2.37 13.70
CA GLY A 19 -5.52 1.73 12.39
C GLY A 19 -6.32 2.46 11.30
N THR A 20 -6.32 1.92 10.07
CA THR A 20 -6.81 2.65 8.90
C THR A 20 -8.33 2.56 8.71
N PRO A 21 -8.95 3.52 7.99
CA PRO A 21 -10.38 3.43 7.64
C PRO A 21 -10.73 2.13 6.94
N LEU A 22 -9.85 1.65 6.04
CA LEU A 22 -10.06 0.38 5.34
C LEU A 22 -10.03 -0.82 6.28
N MET A 23 -9.15 -0.82 7.29
CA MET A 23 -9.10 -1.87 8.31
C MET A 23 -10.44 -1.96 9.06
N TRP A 24 -10.99 -0.83 9.49
CA TRP A 24 -12.31 -0.78 10.14
C TRP A 24 -13.44 -1.16 9.19
N ALA A 25 -13.37 -0.70 7.94
CA ALA A 25 -14.35 -1.09 6.92
C ALA A 25 -14.37 -2.60 6.72
N GLY A 26 -13.20 -3.23 6.68
CA GLY A 26 -13.04 -4.69 6.64
C GLY A 26 -13.66 -5.38 7.86
N ILE A 27 -13.35 -4.93 9.08
CA ILE A 27 -13.90 -5.50 10.31
C ILE A 27 -15.42 -5.37 10.37
N LEU A 28 -15.96 -4.19 10.07
CA LEU A 28 -17.40 -3.93 10.08
C LEU A 28 -18.12 -4.75 9.00
N HIS A 29 -17.54 -4.86 7.80
CA HIS A 29 -18.10 -5.68 6.75
C HIS A 29 -18.12 -7.18 7.14
N LEU A 30 -17.00 -7.70 7.64
CA LEU A 30 -16.91 -9.11 8.04
C LEU A 30 -17.83 -9.46 9.22
N THR A 31 -18.06 -8.53 10.16
CA THR A 31 -18.87 -8.79 11.35
C THR A 31 -20.36 -8.50 11.16
N LEU A 32 -20.72 -7.39 10.53
CA LEU A 32 -22.11 -6.94 10.37
C LEU A 32 -22.53 -6.77 8.91
N GLY A 33 -21.62 -6.32 8.04
CA GLY A 33 -21.97 -6.04 6.65
C GLY A 33 -22.43 -7.28 5.88
N ASN A 34 -21.77 -8.43 6.05
CA ASN A 34 -22.20 -9.71 5.47
C ASN A 34 -23.62 -10.12 5.92
N LEU A 35 -23.97 -9.86 7.19
CA LEU A 35 -25.33 -10.08 7.69
C LEU A 35 -26.32 -9.17 6.96
N MET A 36 -26.00 -7.87 6.82
CA MET A 36 -26.86 -6.90 6.13
C MET A 36 -27.06 -7.25 4.64
N ILE A 37 -25.98 -7.65 3.95
CA ILE A 37 -26.04 -8.08 2.55
C ILE A 37 -26.88 -9.36 2.42
N GLY A 38 -26.63 -10.36 3.26
CA GLY A 38 -27.40 -11.60 3.25
C GLY A 38 -28.90 -11.38 3.53
N LEU A 39 -29.24 -10.45 4.45
CA LEU A 39 -30.63 -10.05 4.70
C LEU A 39 -31.24 -9.33 3.49
N LEU A 40 -30.51 -8.41 2.87
CA LEU A 40 -30.95 -7.68 1.68
C LEU A 40 -31.23 -8.66 0.53
N GLU A 41 -30.28 -9.53 0.22
CA GLU A 41 -30.38 -10.47 -0.90
C GLU A 41 -31.45 -11.54 -0.65
N GLY A 42 -31.50 -12.10 0.57
CA GLY A 42 -32.56 -13.01 0.97
C GLY A 42 -33.95 -12.36 0.90
N GLY A 43 -34.06 -11.10 1.34
CA GLY A 43 -35.28 -10.30 1.25
C GLY A 43 -35.72 -10.04 -0.20
N LEU A 44 -34.78 -9.71 -1.09
CA LEU A 44 -35.05 -9.55 -2.52
C LEU A 44 -35.53 -10.86 -3.17
N LEU A 45 -34.92 -12.00 -2.82
CA LEU A 45 -35.38 -13.32 -3.27
C LEU A 45 -36.81 -13.61 -2.82
N ILE A 46 -37.10 -13.37 -1.54
CA ILE A 46 -38.45 -13.54 -0.98
C ILE A 46 -39.45 -12.67 -1.74
N TYR A 47 -39.13 -11.39 -1.92
CA TYR A 47 -39.99 -10.44 -2.63
C TYR A 47 -40.25 -10.86 -4.07
N TRP A 48 -39.22 -11.28 -4.82
CA TRP A 48 -39.37 -11.69 -6.22
C TRP A 48 -40.07 -13.04 -6.42
N LEU A 49 -40.07 -13.90 -5.40
CA LEU A 49 -40.63 -15.27 -5.50
C LEU A 49 -41.93 -15.45 -4.74
N GLY A 50 -42.34 -14.51 -3.87
CA GLY A 50 -43.52 -14.65 -3.04
C GLY A 50 -43.44 -15.87 -2.12
N LEU A 51 -42.29 -16.09 -1.47
CA LEU A 51 -42.02 -17.31 -0.70
C LEU A 51 -42.95 -17.46 0.51
N ARG A 52 -43.45 -18.70 0.73
CA ARG A 52 -44.19 -19.09 1.95
C ARG A 52 -43.27 -19.15 3.18
N GLN A 53 -43.88 -19.09 4.38
CA GLN A 53 -43.23 -18.86 5.68
C GLN A 53 -42.06 -19.80 6.04
N TRP A 54 -42.02 -21.05 5.56
CA TRP A 54 -40.86 -21.94 5.79
C TRP A 54 -39.65 -21.56 4.93
N PHE A 55 -39.84 -21.35 3.63
CA PHE A 55 -38.76 -20.99 2.71
C PHE A 55 -38.25 -19.56 2.92
N PHE A 56 -39.02 -18.73 3.61
CA PHE A 56 -38.60 -17.40 4.08
C PHE A 56 -37.31 -17.48 4.90
N TRP A 57 -37.29 -18.32 5.94
CA TRP A 57 -36.12 -18.45 6.82
C TRP A 57 -34.94 -19.13 6.13
N CYS A 58 -35.21 -20.10 5.25
CA CYS A 58 -34.16 -20.71 4.43
C CYS A 58 -33.50 -19.71 3.48
N ALA A 59 -34.26 -18.78 2.90
CA ALA A 59 -33.72 -17.75 2.01
C ALA A 59 -32.86 -16.74 2.78
N LEU A 60 -33.34 -16.20 3.90
CA LEU A 60 -32.56 -15.27 4.72
C LEU A 60 -31.32 -15.95 5.31
N GLY A 61 -31.50 -17.05 6.04
CA GLY A 61 -30.39 -17.75 6.69
C GLY A 61 -29.38 -18.30 5.68
N GLY A 62 -29.85 -18.86 4.57
CA GLY A 62 -29.00 -19.38 3.51
C GLY A 62 -28.14 -18.30 2.86
N MET A 63 -28.71 -17.14 2.52
CA MET A 63 -27.95 -16.03 1.92
C MET A 63 -26.96 -15.42 2.90
N ILE A 64 -27.31 -15.32 4.19
CA ILE A 64 -26.37 -14.89 5.23
C ILE A 64 -25.17 -15.85 5.28
N VAL A 65 -25.40 -17.14 5.44
CA VAL A 65 -24.32 -18.14 5.52
C VAL A 65 -23.47 -18.11 4.24
N ALA A 66 -24.08 -17.99 3.07
CA ALA A 66 -23.36 -17.93 1.80
C ALA A 66 -22.46 -16.69 1.68
N ASN A 67 -22.93 -15.52 2.13
CA ASN A 67 -22.12 -14.28 2.15
C ASN A 67 -20.92 -14.39 3.10
N TYR A 68 -21.12 -14.92 4.31
CA TYR A 68 -19.99 -15.19 5.20
C TYR A 68 -19.01 -16.19 4.58
N ALA A 69 -19.51 -17.29 4.01
CA ALA A 69 -18.67 -18.29 3.37
C ALA A 69 -17.86 -17.70 2.19
N SER A 70 -18.48 -16.89 1.34
CA SER A 70 -17.80 -16.26 0.20
C SER A 70 -16.70 -15.30 0.67
N SER A 71 -16.94 -14.50 1.70
CA SER A 71 -15.93 -13.59 2.26
C SER A 71 -14.72 -14.32 2.87
N TRP A 72 -14.94 -15.42 3.60
CA TRP A 72 -13.86 -16.26 4.13
C TRP A 72 -13.05 -16.93 3.04
N VAL A 73 -13.70 -17.47 2.00
CA VAL A 73 -13.00 -18.05 0.85
C VAL A 73 -12.17 -16.98 0.13
N GLY A 74 -12.72 -15.78 -0.06
CA GLY A 74 -11.97 -14.65 -0.62
C GLY A 74 -10.72 -14.31 0.19
N TYR A 75 -10.84 -14.24 1.51
CA TYR A 75 -9.70 -14.00 2.41
C TYR A 75 -8.63 -15.09 2.29
N LEU A 76 -9.02 -16.37 2.28
CA LEU A 76 -8.08 -17.49 2.16
C LEU A 76 -7.35 -17.48 0.81
N ILE A 77 -8.06 -17.14 -0.28
CA ILE A 77 -7.44 -17.01 -1.61
C ILE A 77 -6.40 -15.89 -1.59
N LEU A 78 -6.75 -14.70 -1.10
CA LEU A 78 -5.81 -13.57 -0.99
C LEU A 78 -4.58 -13.91 -0.15
N ALA A 79 -4.77 -14.64 0.96
CA ALA A 79 -3.67 -15.12 1.79
C ALA A 79 -2.76 -16.10 1.03
N ALA A 80 -3.34 -17.03 0.26
CA ALA A 80 -2.60 -18.00 -0.54
C ALA A 80 -1.82 -17.37 -1.70
N VAL A 81 -2.36 -16.31 -2.31
CA VAL A 81 -1.71 -15.61 -3.44
C VAL A 81 -0.86 -14.40 -3.03
N LYS A 82 -0.61 -14.22 -1.72
CA LYS A 82 0.10 -13.04 -1.18
C LYS A 82 1.44 -12.76 -1.88
N GLY A 83 2.23 -13.79 -2.20
CA GLY A 83 3.50 -13.63 -2.92
C GLY A 83 3.31 -13.06 -4.33
N LEU A 84 2.30 -13.52 -5.06
CA LEU A 84 1.96 -13.00 -6.38
C LEU A 84 1.51 -11.54 -6.29
N VAL A 85 0.65 -11.20 -5.31
CA VAL A 85 0.20 -9.83 -5.08
C VAL A 85 1.37 -8.90 -4.75
N GLN A 86 2.36 -9.38 -4.01
CA GLN A 86 3.58 -8.61 -3.69
C GLN A 86 4.50 -8.38 -4.88
N SER A 87 4.40 -9.19 -5.93
CA SER A 87 5.17 -9.04 -7.17
C SER A 87 4.57 -8.03 -8.16
N ILE A 88 3.34 -7.57 -7.93
CA ILE A 88 2.70 -6.57 -8.78
C ILE A 88 3.49 -5.27 -8.72
N THR A 89 3.73 -4.68 -9.89
CA THR A 89 4.38 -3.38 -10.00
C THR A 89 3.35 -2.29 -10.29
N LEU A 90 3.77 -1.05 -10.11
CA LEU A 90 3.00 0.16 -10.38
C LEU A 90 2.40 0.16 -11.80
N LEU A 91 3.13 -0.38 -12.78
CA LEU A 91 2.69 -0.48 -14.18
C LEU A 91 1.44 -1.35 -14.36
N TRP A 92 1.27 -2.37 -13.52
CA TRP A 92 0.15 -3.32 -13.58
C TRP A 92 -0.97 -3.01 -12.60
N LEU A 93 -0.90 -1.88 -11.88
CA LEU A 93 -1.80 -1.58 -10.78
C LEU A 93 -3.28 -1.50 -11.21
N LYS A 94 -3.59 -0.73 -12.25
CA LYS A 94 -4.95 -0.56 -12.79
C LYS A 94 -5.55 -1.89 -13.29
N PRO A 95 -4.90 -2.65 -14.21
CA PRO A 95 -5.46 -3.92 -14.67
C PRO A 95 -5.57 -4.94 -13.54
N PHE A 96 -4.62 -4.98 -12.61
CA PHE A 96 -4.69 -5.85 -11.43
C PHE A 96 -5.96 -5.58 -10.61
N PHE A 97 -6.26 -4.32 -10.31
CA PHE A 97 -7.45 -3.95 -9.55
C PHE A 97 -8.76 -4.38 -10.24
N VAL A 98 -8.87 -4.18 -11.56
CA VAL A 98 -10.03 -4.61 -12.35
C VAL A 98 -10.18 -6.13 -12.33
N VAL A 99 -9.08 -6.88 -12.47
CA VAL A 99 -9.09 -8.34 -12.38
C VAL A 99 -9.53 -8.79 -10.99
N CYS A 100 -9.02 -8.18 -9.91
CA CYS A 100 -9.43 -8.51 -8.55
C CYS A 100 -10.93 -8.27 -8.31
N LEU A 101 -11.49 -7.16 -8.81
CA LEU A 101 -12.93 -6.89 -8.75
C LEU A 101 -13.75 -7.93 -9.53
N GLY A 102 -13.29 -8.30 -10.73
CA GLY A 102 -13.96 -9.32 -11.54
C GLY A 102 -13.93 -10.70 -10.88
N VAL A 103 -12.77 -11.11 -10.36
CA VAL A 103 -12.59 -12.39 -9.68
C VAL A 103 -13.39 -12.45 -8.39
N SER A 104 -13.40 -11.40 -7.57
CA SER A 104 -14.20 -11.37 -6.34
C SER A 104 -15.69 -11.49 -6.64
N PHE A 105 -16.19 -10.74 -7.63
CA PHE A 105 -17.57 -10.82 -8.09
C PHE A 105 -17.95 -12.22 -8.57
N LEU A 106 -17.12 -12.84 -9.41
CA LEU A 106 -17.34 -14.20 -9.91
C LEU A 106 -17.30 -15.23 -8.77
N LEU A 107 -16.40 -15.07 -7.81
CA LEU A 107 -16.31 -15.96 -6.65
C LEU A 107 -17.59 -15.89 -5.81
N SER A 108 -18.10 -14.69 -5.50
CA SER A 108 -19.37 -14.54 -4.78
C SER A 108 -20.53 -15.18 -5.55
N LEU A 109 -20.62 -14.93 -6.86
CA LEU A 109 -21.64 -15.59 -7.71
C LEU A 109 -21.58 -17.11 -7.62
N LEU A 110 -20.38 -17.70 -7.72
CA LEU A 110 -20.18 -19.15 -7.68
C LEU A 110 -20.53 -19.75 -6.32
N MET A 111 -20.23 -19.03 -5.24
CA MET A 111 -20.48 -19.48 -3.86
C MET A 111 -21.96 -19.38 -3.49
N GLU A 112 -22.66 -18.36 -3.98
CA GLU A 112 -24.04 -18.09 -3.60
C GLU A 112 -25.06 -18.76 -4.54
N TRP A 113 -24.68 -18.99 -5.80
CA TRP A 113 -25.54 -19.66 -6.79
C TRP A 113 -26.11 -21.02 -6.34
N PRO A 114 -25.35 -21.92 -5.67
CA PRO A 114 -25.89 -23.19 -5.16
C PRO A 114 -27.08 -22.99 -4.20
N VAL A 115 -27.00 -21.99 -3.32
CA VAL A 115 -28.06 -21.67 -2.35
C VAL A 115 -29.29 -21.11 -3.07
N VAL A 116 -29.08 -20.14 -3.96
CA VAL A 116 -30.15 -19.55 -4.79
C VAL A 116 -30.84 -20.63 -5.62
N ARG A 117 -30.05 -21.53 -6.24
CA ARG A 117 -30.56 -22.65 -7.03
C ARG A 117 -31.37 -23.63 -6.19
N TRP A 118 -30.91 -23.95 -4.98
CA TRP A 118 -31.63 -24.86 -4.09
C TRP A 118 -33.03 -24.30 -3.73
N ILE A 119 -33.09 -23.03 -3.34
CA ILE A 119 -34.35 -22.34 -3.00
C ILE A 119 -35.31 -22.30 -4.21
N LEU A 120 -34.79 -21.96 -5.39
CA LEU A 120 -35.55 -21.86 -6.63
C LEU A 120 -36.00 -23.22 -7.19
N ARG A 121 -35.19 -24.26 -7.03
CA ARG A 121 -35.54 -25.63 -7.44
C ARG A 121 -36.76 -26.13 -6.67
N CYS A 122 -36.88 -25.80 -5.38
CA CYS A 122 -38.06 -26.10 -4.57
C CYS A 122 -39.33 -25.40 -5.08
N HIS A 123 -39.20 -24.41 -5.98
CA HIS A 123 -40.29 -23.70 -6.65
C HIS A 123 -40.40 -24.04 -8.14
N GLY A 124 -39.81 -25.16 -8.58
CA GLY A 124 -39.88 -25.63 -9.96
C GLY A 124 -39.16 -24.75 -10.99
N LYS A 125 -38.29 -23.84 -10.56
CA LYS A 125 -37.55 -22.92 -11.44
C LYS A 125 -36.30 -23.59 -12.00
N SER A 126 -35.92 -23.21 -13.22
CA SER A 126 -34.77 -23.79 -13.92
C SER A 126 -33.44 -23.24 -13.40
N TRP A 127 -32.35 -23.95 -13.69
CA TRP A 127 -30.98 -23.50 -13.33
C TRP A 127 -30.61 -22.17 -14.00
N LYS A 128 -31.10 -21.90 -15.22
CA LYS A 128 -30.89 -20.63 -15.93
C LYS A 128 -31.56 -19.46 -15.19
N GLN A 129 -32.75 -19.70 -14.66
CA GLN A 129 -33.45 -18.71 -13.84
C GLN A 129 -32.70 -18.47 -12.53
N ALA A 130 -32.15 -19.52 -11.89
CA ALA A 130 -31.31 -19.36 -10.71
C ALA A 130 -30.08 -18.49 -10.98
N LEU A 131 -29.33 -18.79 -12.04
CA LEU A 131 -28.17 -17.99 -12.42
C LEU A 131 -28.53 -16.52 -12.69
N ARG A 132 -29.62 -16.27 -13.44
CA ARG A 132 -30.11 -14.91 -13.69
C ARG A 132 -30.48 -14.19 -12.39
N ARG A 133 -31.13 -14.88 -11.45
CA ARG A 133 -31.52 -14.29 -10.16
C ARG A 133 -30.30 -13.98 -9.30
N THR A 134 -29.32 -14.88 -9.22
CA THR A 134 -28.05 -14.61 -8.53
C THR A 134 -27.40 -13.35 -9.10
N PHE A 135 -27.29 -13.24 -10.43
CA PHE A 135 -26.74 -12.03 -11.06
C PHE A 135 -27.52 -10.75 -10.71
N GLN A 136 -28.86 -10.81 -10.69
CA GLN A 136 -29.69 -9.68 -10.29
C GLN A 136 -29.50 -9.25 -8.84
N LEU A 137 -29.23 -10.19 -7.92
CA LEU A 137 -28.92 -9.87 -6.53
C LEU A 137 -27.61 -9.10 -6.42
N HIS A 138 -26.54 -9.62 -7.04
CA HIS A 138 -25.25 -8.93 -7.03
C HIS A 138 -25.30 -7.59 -7.78
N ALA A 139 -26.12 -7.44 -8.81
CA ALA A 139 -26.32 -6.15 -9.47
C ALA A 139 -26.88 -5.08 -8.51
N VAL A 140 -27.47 -5.47 -7.38
CA VAL A 140 -27.93 -4.56 -6.32
C VAL A 140 -26.92 -4.47 -5.16
N SER A 141 -26.44 -5.60 -4.65
CA SER A 141 -25.57 -5.63 -3.46
C SER A 141 -24.14 -5.20 -3.72
N TYR A 142 -23.54 -5.61 -4.85
CA TYR A 142 -22.13 -5.31 -5.13
C TYR A 142 -21.84 -3.83 -5.37
N PRO A 143 -22.67 -3.04 -6.07
CA PRO A 143 -22.45 -1.59 -6.14
C PRO A 143 -22.41 -0.91 -4.78
N LEU A 144 -23.24 -1.35 -3.82
CA LEU A 144 -23.20 -0.85 -2.45
C LEU A 144 -21.88 -1.23 -1.76
N LEU A 145 -21.42 -2.46 -1.96
CA LEU A 145 -20.15 -2.94 -1.41
C LEU A 145 -18.93 -2.21 -2.00
N VAL A 146 -18.95 -1.98 -3.32
CA VAL A 146 -17.92 -1.21 -4.02
C VAL A 146 -17.90 0.22 -3.50
N ALA A 147 -19.06 0.88 -3.39
CA ALA A 147 -19.14 2.24 -2.85
C ALA A 147 -18.63 2.33 -1.40
N TYR A 148 -18.94 1.32 -0.58
CA TYR A 148 -18.47 1.22 0.80
C TYR A 148 -16.95 1.09 0.91
N TYR A 149 -16.35 0.16 0.15
CA TYR A 149 -14.90 -0.02 0.18
C TYR A 149 -14.15 1.11 -0.49
N PHE A 150 -14.70 1.67 -1.57
CA PHE A 150 -14.08 2.78 -2.28
C PHE A 150 -13.98 4.03 -1.40
N SER A 151 -15.01 4.33 -0.58
CA SER A 151 -14.97 5.47 0.35
C SER A 151 -13.97 5.31 1.49
N ALA A 152 -13.58 4.08 1.83
CA ALA A 152 -12.59 3.76 2.85
C ALA A 152 -11.17 3.53 2.29
N SER A 153 -10.99 3.52 0.96
CA SER A 153 -9.73 3.22 0.30
C SER A 153 -8.92 4.49 -0.02
N GLY A 154 -7.60 4.39 0.00
CA GLY A 154 -6.70 5.38 -0.58
C GLY A 154 -6.34 4.97 -2.01
N VAL A 155 -6.78 5.72 -3.02
CA VAL A 155 -6.56 5.33 -4.43
C VAL A 155 -5.90 6.42 -5.28
N SER A 156 -5.49 7.54 -4.67
CA SER A 156 -5.01 8.70 -5.40
C SER A 156 -3.76 8.42 -6.23
N LEU A 157 -2.86 7.53 -5.78
CA LEU A 157 -1.72 7.07 -6.59
C LEU A 157 -2.15 6.44 -7.92
N MET A 158 -3.33 5.81 -7.97
CA MET A 158 -3.87 5.15 -9.15
C MET A 158 -4.73 6.08 -10.01
N THR A 159 -5.47 7.01 -9.40
CA THR A 159 -6.46 7.85 -10.08
C THR A 159 -5.95 9.22 -10.49
N ASP A 160 -5.05 9.80 -9.70
CA ASP A 160 -4.71 11.22 -9.83
C ASP A 160 -3.41 11.43 -10.60
N PHE A 161 -2.63 10.37 -10.84
CA PHE A 161 -1.32 10.45 -11.50
C PHE A 161 -1.28 9.74 -12.83
N ASP A 162 -0.53 10.35 -13.75
CA ASP A 162 -0.15 9.76 -15.01
C ASP A 162 1.20 9.05 -14.88
N LEU A 163 1.23 7.80 -15.34
CA LEU A 163 2.45 7.02 -15.43
C LEU A 163 3.25 7.48 -16.65
N VAL A 164 4.46 7.97 -16.40
CA VAL A 164 5.38 8.49 -17.42
C VAL A 164 6.71 7.73 -17.41
N ASP A 165 7.51 7.92 -18.45
CA ASP A 165 8.89 7.43 -18.44
C ASP A 165 9.76 8.24 -17.47
N THR A 166 10.77 7.60 -16.90
CA THR A 166 11.81 8.25 -16.12
C THR A 166 12.51 9.41 -16.83
N GLN A 167 12.61 9.37 -18.18
CA GLN A 167 13.19 10.43 -19.00
C GLN A 167 12.34 11.73 -19.00
N GLU A 168 11.07 11.67 -18.57
CA GLU A 168 10.24 12.87 -18.41
C GLU A 168 10.41 13.55 -17.05
N LEU A 169 11.13 12.91 -16.12
CA LEU A 169 11.34 13.35 -14.73
C LEU A 169 12.84 13.48 -14.43
N ILE A 170 13.51 14.33 -15.19
CA ILE A 170 14.96 14.56 -15.08
C ILE A 170 15.21 15.72 -14.09
N PRO A 171 16.03 15.52 -13.04
CA PRO A 171 16.43 16.60 -12.15
C PRO A 171 17.37 17.59 -12.87
N SER A 172 17.31 18.86 -12.49
CA SER A 172 18.19 19.93 -12.97
C SER A 172 19.66 19.68 -12.64
N ARG A 173 19.94 18.92 -11.57
CA ARG A 173 21.27 18.51 -11.14
C ARG A 173 21.38 17.00 -11.14
N SER A 174 22.54 16.49 -11.53
CA SER A 174 22.80 15.05 -11.61
C SER A 174 22.81 14.40 -10.22
N CYS A 175 21.94 13.41 -10.03
CA CYS A 175 21.81 12.65 -8.80
C CYS A 175 22.09 11.16 -9.03
N THR A 176 22.81 10.54 -8.10
CA THR A 176 23.08 9.10 -8.10
C THR A 176 22.28 8.45 -6.98
N VAL A 177 21.67 7.30 -7.29
CA VAL A 177 20.85 6.52 -6.36
C VAL A 177 21.52 5.18 -6.10
N TYR A 178 21.79 4.89 -4.83
CA TYR A 178 22.21 3.59 -4.35
C TYR A 178 21.02 2.86 -3.75
N TYR A 179 20.83 1.58 -4.07
CA TYR A 179 19.73 0.79 -3.51
C TYR A 179 20.09 -0.69 -3.48
N LEU A 180 19.38 -1.46 -2.67
CA LEU A 180 19.53 -2.91 -2.63
C LEU A 180 18.67 -3.55 -3.73
N SER A 181 19.20 -4.58 -4.39
CA SER A 181 18.43 -5.45 -5.29
C SER A 181 17.22 -6.08 -4.58
N ILE A 182 16.25 -6.61 -5.37
CA ILE A 182 15.01 -7.19 -4.82
C ILE A 182 15.29 -8.31 -3.82
N ASP A 183 16.26 -9.17 -4.14
CA ASP A 183 16.75 -10.27 -3.29
C ASP A 183 17.65 -9.80 -2.14
N GLY A 184 18.12 -8.55 -2.16
CA GLY A 184 19.08 -8.02 -1.20
C GLY A 184 20.51 -8.54 -1.37
N ALA A 185 20.80 -9.26 -2.45
CA ALA A 185 22.11 -9.85 -2.70
C ALA A 185 23.15 -8.85 -3.26
N SER A 186 22.74 -7.63 -3.62
CA SER A 186 23.66 -6.66 -4.21
C SER A 186 23.25 -5.22 -3.93
N VAL A 187 24.25 -4.34 -3.94
CA VAL A 187 24.05 -2.89 -4.01
C VAL A 187 24.14 -2.47 -5.48
N MET A 188 23.08 -1.81 -5.91
CA MET A 188 22.92 -1.24 -7.24
C MET A 188 23.18 0.26 -7.18
N ARG A 189 23.75 0.79 -8.26
CA ARG A 189 23.95 2.21 -8.52
C ARG A 189 23.29 2.58 -9.84
N SER A 190 22.46 3.62 -9.79
CA SER A 190 21.81 4.17 -10.98
C SER A 190 21.82 5.69 -10.95
N GLN A 191 22.01 6.32 -12.10
CA GLN A 191 21.92 7.77 -12.24
C GLN A 191 20.55 8.17 -12.77
N ILE A 192 19.93 9.18 -12.16
CA ILE A 192 18.61 9.65 -12.58
C ILE A 192 18.72 10.38 -13.92
N GLY A 193 17.86 10.02 -14.88
CA GLY A 193 17.87 10.57 -16.24
C GLY A 193 18.92 9.98 -17.18
N SER A 194 19.67 8.96 -16.74
CA SER A 194 20.63 8.24 -17.58
C SER A 194 19.98 7.05 -18.26
N GLU A 195 20.31 6.79 -19.53
CA GLU A 195 19.91 5.57 -20.24
C GLU A 195 20.75 4.34 -19.86
N HIS A 196 21.76 4.53 -19.01
CA HIS A 196 22.64 3.44 -18.59
C HIS A 196 21.91 2.45 -17.69
N VAL A 197 22.18 1.16 -17.91
CA VAL A 197 21.67 0.08 -17.08
C VAL A 197 22.22 0.23 -15.66
N PRO A 198 21.41 -0.05 -14.61
CA PRO A 198 21.88 -0.08 -13.24
C PRO A 198 23.14 -0.93 -13.08
N GLU A 199 24.15 -0.38 -12.41
CA GLU A 199 25.42 -1.04 -12.18
C GLU A 199 25.45 -1.70 -10.80
N GLN A 200 25.85 -2.95 -10.73
CA GLN A 200 26.15 -3.59 -9.46
C GLN A 200 27.51 -3.09 -8.94
N VAL A 201 27.50 -2.44 -7.78
CA VAL A 201 28.72 -1.85 -7.17
C VAL A 201 29.24 -2.63 -5.97
N TYR A 202 28.42 -3.50 -5.38
CA TYR A 202 28.81 -4.35 -4.25
C TYR A 202 27.97 -5.63 -4.20
N GLU A 203 28.57 -6.75 -3.84
CA GLU A 203 27.90 -8.04 -3.63
C GLU A 203 27.72 -8.33 -2.13
N LEU A 204 26.52 -8.77 -1.75
CA LEU A 204 26.12 -9.04 -0.38
C LEU A 204 25.68 -10.50 -0.26
N GLU A 205 25.81 -11.06 0.94
CA GLU A 205 25.23 -12.36 1.24
C GLU A 205 23.70 -12.26 1.21
N PRO A 206 23.01 -13.16 0.48
CA PRO A 206 21.57 -13.08 0.28
C PRO A 206 20.82 -13.56 1.52
N ASP A 207 20.77 -12.77 2.60
CA ASP A 207 19.82 -13.08 3.67
C ASP A 207 19.47 -11.92 4.61
N SER A 208 18.90 -10.84 4.06
CA SER A 208 18.26 -9.90 4.96
C SER A 208 17.15 -9.09 4.31
N ARG A 209 15.93 -9.50 4.64
CA ARG A 209 14.71 -8.74 4.36
C ARG A 209 14.76 -7.33 4.93
N HIS A 210 15.51 -7.11 6.01
CA HIS A 210 15.52 -5.88 6.80
C HIS A 210 16.77 -5.00 6.59
N ASP A 211 17.68 -5.40 5.71
CA ASP A 211 18.86 -4.61 5.36
C ASP A 211 18.47 -3.26 4.77
N ARG A 212 19.28 -2.27 5.11
CA ARG A 212 19.08 -0.88 4.70
C ARG A 212 20.40 -0.22 4.37
N LEU A 213 20.41 0.57 3.30
CA LEU A 213 21.50 1.49 3.03
C LEU A 213 21.25 2.83 3.74
N PHE A 214 22.31 3.44 4.24
CA PHE A 214 22.29 4.80 4.77
C PHE A 214 23.63 5.49 4.49
N ILE A 215 23.64 6.81 4.62
CA ILE A 215 24.85 7.62 4.49
C ILE A 215 25.24 8.24 5.80
N ARG A 216 26.56 8.35 6.00
CA ARG A 216 27.17 9.02 7.13
C ARG A 216 28.38 9.83 6.67
N SER A 217 28.62 10.99 7.26
CA SER A 217 29.87 11.71 6.99
C SER A 217 31.04 11.07 7.72
N ASP A 218 32.20 11.09 7.09
CA ASP A 218 33.48 10.98 7.78
C ASP A 218 33.85 12.34 8.42
N GLU A 219 34.88 12.36 9.26
CA GLU A 219 35.43 13.57 9.89
C GLU A 219 35.96 14.60 8.87
N GLU A 220 36.19 14.19 7.61
CA GLU A 220 36.76 15.01 6.52
C GLU A 220 35.72 15.62 5.55
N ALA A 221 34.45 15.72 5.94
CA ALA A 221 33.36 16.30 5.13
C ALA A 221 32.98 15.53 3.84
N LEU A 222 33.45 14.30 3.70
CA LEU A 222 33.00 13.35 2.68
C LEU A 222 32.00 12.35 3.27
N TYR A 223 31.18 11.77 2.41
CA TYR A 223 30.10 10.87 2.79
C TYR A 223 30.34 9.43 2.33
N ASP A 224 30.22 8.50 3.27
CA ASP A 224 30.37 7.07 3.06
C ASP A 224 29.00 6.39 2.94
N LEU A 225 28.93 5.32 2.15
CA LEU A 225 27.76 4.44 2.05
C LEU A 225 27.89 3.27 3.02
N TRP A 226 26.90 3.13 3.87
CA TRP A 226 26.83 2.09 4.90
C TRP A 226 25.65 1.15 4.67
N LEU A 227 25.82 -0.09 5.10
CA LEU A 227 24.78 -1.10 5.23
C LEU A 227 24.46 -1.28 6.70
N LEU A 228 23.19 -1.09 7.06
CA LEU A 228 22.64 -1.55 8.32
C LEU A 228 22.07 -2.95 8.11
N LYS A 229 22.68 -3.95 8.76
CA LYS A 229 22.19 -5.32 8.71
C LYS A 229 20.89 -5.47 9.50
N GLY A 230 19.95 -6.18 8.89
CA GLY A 230 18.67 -6.52 9.48
C GLY A 230 18.81 -7.38 10.74
N GLY A 231 18.01 -7.11 11.76
CA GLY A 231 18.04 -7.83 13.03
C GLY A 231 17.16 -7.18 14.08
N SER A 232 17.08 -7.81 15.27
CA SER A 232 16.56 -7.14 16.47
C SER A 232 17.37 -5.86 16.72
N PRO A 233 16.80 -4.76 17.25
CA PRO A 233 17.55 -3.54 17.56
C PRO A 233 18.82 -3.75 18.42
N LYS A 234 18.88 -4.87 19.16
CA LYS A 234 20.04 -5.27 19.97
C LYS A 234 21.17 -5.92 19.17
N ASP A 235 20.86 -6.46 17.98
CA ASP A 235 21.77 -7.25 17.13
C ASP A 235 22.05 -6.54 15.80
N GLN A 236 21.67 -5.25 15.68
CA GLN A 236 21.92 -4.47 14.47
C GLN A 236 23.40 -4.11 14.36
N GLU A 237 24.00 -4.54 13.26
CA GLU A 237 25.38 -4.21 12.89
C GLU A 237 25.39 -3.27 11.68
N ALA A 238 26.32 -2.32 11.68
CA ALA A 238 26.55 -1.43 10.56
C ALA A 238 27.91 -1.70 9.92
N GLN A 239 27.95 -1.78 8.59
CA GLN A 239 29.15 -2.05 7.81
C GLN A 239 29.34 -0.97 6.75
N ILE A 240 30.56 -0.44 6.62
CA ILE A 240 30.92 0.43 5.49
C ILE A 240 30.99 -0.41 4.22
N LEU A 241 30.32 0.02 3.16
CA LEU A 241 30.39 -0.61 1.86
C LEU A 241 31.28 0.15 0.89
N LEU A 242 31.10 1.47 0.78
CA LEU A 242 31.85 2.34 -0.10
C LEU A 242 32.26 3.61 0.64
N LYS A 243 33.52 4.03 0.46
CA LYS A 243 34.05 5.28 1.02
C LYS A 243 33.98 6.42 0.03
N ASP A 244 33.91 7.65 0.55
CA ASP A 244 34.04 8.89 -0.20
C ASP A 244 33.13 8.94 -1.44
N VAL A 245 31.87 8.59 -1.25
CA VAL A 245 30.90 8.43 -2.35
C VAL A 245 30.44 9.79 -2.88
N THR A 246 30.34 10.80 -2.01
CA THR A 246 29.93 12.15 -2.38
C THR A 246 30.42 13.19 -1.38
N ASN A 247 30.31 14.47 -1.73
CA ASN A 247 30.47 15.62 -0.83
C ASN A 247 29.12 16.23 -0.42
N MET A 248 27.99 15.73 -0.94
CA MET A 248 26.66 16.20 -0.58
C MET A 248 25.63 15.06 -0.62
N ALA A 249 25.01 14.84 0.53
CA ALA A 249 24.00 13.80 0.73
C ALA A 249 22.95 14.24 1.75
N VAL A 250 21.78 13.62 1.69
CA VAL A 250 20.83 13.69 2.80
C VAL A 250 21.30 12.79 3.93
N VAL A 251 21.64 13.40 5.06
CA VAL A 251 21.99 12.68 6.29
C VAL A 251 20.74 12.45 7.12
N GLU A 252 20.55 11.22 7.59
CA GLU A 252 19.51 10.94 8.57
C GLU A 252 19.88 11.54 9.92
N ASP A 253 19.13 12.56 10.35
CA ASP A 253 19.23 13.08 11.71
C ASP A 253 18.59 12.08 12.69
N SER A 254 19.44 11.24 13.26
CA SER A 254 19.07 10.24 14.26
C SER A 254 18.43 10.84 15.53
N GLN A 255 18.62 12.14 15.82
CA GLN A 255 18.01 12.82 16.97
C GLN A 255 16.56 13.27 16.71
N LYS A 256 16.17 13.45 15.44
CA LYS A 256 14.78 13.76 15.04
C LYS A 256 13.92 12.48 14.86
N ALA A 257 14.45 11.32 15.23
CA ALA A 257 13.70 10.08 15.21
C ALA A 257 12.69 10.03 16.39
N PRO A 258 11.42 9.66 16.16
CA PRO A 258 10.42 9.51 17.22
C PRO A 258 10.72 8.35 18.17
N TYR A 259 11.70 7.49 17.85
CA TYR A 259 12.21 6.40 18.68
C TYR A 259 13.72 6.22 18.47
N PRO A 260 14.59 7.02 19.11
CA PRO A 260 16.03 6.84 19.00
C PRO A 260 16.43 5.53 19.70
N HIS A 261 16.91 4.55 18.95
CA HIS A 261 17.55 3.38 19.52
C HIS A 261 19.00 3.73 19.84
N ILE A 262 19.26 4.13 21.08
CA ILE A 262 20.61 4.33 21.60
C ILE A 262 21.05 3.00 22.20
N GLN A 263 22.03 2.33 21.60
CA GLN A 263 22.70 1.22 22.26
C GLN A 263 23.58 1.74 23.41
N PRO A 264 23.81 0.95 24.49
CA PRO A 264 24.63 1.37 25.64
C PRO A 264 26.10 1.68 25.31
N GLN A 265 26.56 1.46 24.08
CA GLN A 265 27.89 1.84 23.59
C GLN A 265 27.91 3.17 22.79
N GLY A 266 26.81 3.93 22.77
CA GLY A 266 26.87 5.38 22.50
C GLY A 266 26.65 5.85 21.06
N PHE A 267 26.08 5.03 20.16
CA PHE A 267 25.81 5.45 18.78
C PHE A 267 24.30 5.50 18.48
N PRO A 268 23.80 6.58 17.86
CA PRO A 268 22.41 6.65 17.44
C PRO A 268 22.24 5.98 16.05
N MET A 269 21.44 4.92 15.99
CA MET A 269 21.21 4.14 14.77
C MET A 269 20.03 4.69 13.95
N PRO A 270 20.09 4.66 12.60
CA PRO A 270 18.95 5.01 11.75
C PRO A 270 17.80 3.99 11.89
N ARG A 271 16.59 4.40 11.50
CA ARG A 271 15.39 3.53 11.61
C ARG A 271 15.55 2.26 10.76
N THR A 272 14.90 1.16 11.15
CA THR A 272 14.72 -0.01 10.26
C THR A 272 14.02 0.39 8.97
N THR A 273 14.20 -0.39 7.89
CA THR A 273 13.57 -0.15 6.57
C THR A 273 12.08 0.13 6.62
N GLY A 274 11.34 -0.49 7.56
CA GLY A 274 9.89 -0.35 7.68
C GLY A 274 9.42 0.95 8.34
N LEU A 275 10.31 1.67 9.03
CA LEU A 275 9.96 2.81 9.89
C LEU A 275 10.46 4.17 9.36
N HIS A 276 11.03 4.25 8.15
CA HIS A 276 11.46 5.53 7.58
C HIS A 276 10.30 6.29 6.91
N PHE A 277 9.52 6.99 7.74
CA PHE A 277 8.42 7.88 7.37
C PHE A 277 8.46 9.18 8.21
N GLY A 278 7.83 10.24 7.74
CA GLY A 278 7.86 11.56 8.35
C GLY A 278 8.18 12.65 7.33
N GLU A 279 8.72 13.77 7.80
CA GLU A 279 9.14 14.88 6.94
C GLU A 279 10.12 14.40 5.88
N VAL A 280 9.92 14.87 4.65
CA VAL A 280 10.79 14.56 3.53
C VAL A 280 11.98 15.51 3.56
N PRO A 281 13.22 15.02 3.65
CA PRO A 281 14.40 15.87 3.55
C PRO A 281 14.63 16.31 2.09
N SER A 282 15.24 17.48 1.92
CA SER A 282 15.71 17.97 0.63
C SER A 282 17.21 17.69 0.46
N LEU A 283 17.62 17.26 -0.73
CA LEU A 283 19.03 17.01 -1.05
C LEU A 283 19.83 18.30 -1.17
N TRP A 284 19.21 19.37 -1.69
CA TRP A 284 19.89 20.62 -2.03
C TRP A 284 19.58 21.79 -1.09
N SER A 285 18.71 21.57 -0.09
CA SER A 285 18.33 22.58 0.88
C SER A 285 18.44 22.06 2.31
N GLU A 286 18.90 22.93 3.21
CA GLU A 286 18.91 22.67 4.66
C GLU A 286 17.51 22.78 5.28
N THR A 287 16.56 23.40 4.58
CA THR A 287 15.17 23.46 5.02
C THR A 287 14.46 22.16 4.69
N ASN A 288 13.75 21.59 5.67
CA ASN A 288 12.90 20.43 5.44
C ASN A 288 11.87 20.74 4.35
N SER A 289 11.58 19.74 3.52
CA SER A 289 10.64 19.86 2.43
C SER A 289 9.22 20.14 2.95
N ILE A 290 8.38 20.70 2.08
CA ILE A 290 6.94 20.79 2.35
C ILE A 290 6.26 19.42 2.30
N TYR A 291 6.94 18.35 1.92
CA TYR A 291 6.37 17.01 1.81
C TYR A 291 6.57 16.17 3.07
N ARG A 292 5.65 15.23 3.29
CA ARG A 292 5.67 14.28 4.40
C ARG A 292 5.14 12.93 3.97
N THR A 293 5.70 11.87 4.56
CA THR A 293 5.21 10.50 4.42
C THR A 293 4.54 10.02 5.70
N GLY A 294 3.49 9.23 5.54
CA GLY A 294 2.73 8.64 6.62
C GLY A 294 3.19 7.25 7.04
N PHE A 295 2.80 6.86 8.25
CA PHE A 295 3.02 5.50 8.75
C PHE A 295 2.13 4.50 8.00
N TRP A 296 0.85 4.81 7.83
CA TRP A 296 -0.08 3.90 7.15
C TRP A 296 -0.08 4.08 5.63
N PRO A 297 -0.36 3.02 4.84
CA PRO A 297 -0.47 3.12 3.39
C PRO A 297 -1.46 4.18 2.90
N VAL A 298 -2.60 4.34 3.60
CA VAL A 298 -3.62 5.36 3.29
C VAL A 298 -3.14 6.80 3.50
N GLU A 299 -2.22 7.03 4.44
CA GLU A 299 -1.62 8.35 4.65
C GLU A 299 -0.71 8.71 3.48
N GLY A 300 0.08 7.73 3.01
CA GLY A 300 0.88 7.84 1.79
C GLY A 300 1.92 8.95 1.86
N LEU A 301 2.04 9.72 0.78
CA LEU A 301 2.86 10.92 0.66
C LEU A 301 1.94 12.13 0.52
N SER A 302 2.10 13.15 1.34
CA SER A 302 1.29 14.37 1.29
C SER A 302 2.15 15.61 1.40
N ALA A 303 1.58 16.77 1.07
CA ALA A 303 2.17 18.03 1.48
C ALA A 303 1.81 18.30 2.95
N ASN A 304 2.60 19.14 3.63
CA ASN A 304 2.44 19.46 5.03
C ASN A 304 1.13 20.25 5.24
N ALA A 305 0.52 20.11 6.42
CA ALA A 305 -0.79 20.68 6.71
C ALA A 305 -0.82 22.21 6.58
N ASP A 306 0.31 22.87 6.82
CA ASP A 306 0.47 24.32 6.70
C ASP A 306 0.71 24.79 5.26
N SER A 307 0.90 23.86 4.32
CA SER A 307 1.10 24.21 2.92
C SER A 307 -0.23 24.55 2.24
N LEU A 308 -0.22 25.60 1.40
CA LEU A 308 -1.37 25.96 0.56
C LEU A 308 -1.66 24.91 -0.54
N ARG A 309 -0.75 23.94 -0.73
CA ARG A 309 -0.86 22.89 -1.74
C ARG A 309 -1.50 21.65 -1.11
N ARG A 310 -2.79 21.41 -1.37
CA ARG A 310 -3.43 20.15 -0.97
C ARG A 310 -3.00 19.03 -1.92
N PHE A 311 -2.20 18.10 -1.40
CA PHE A 311 -1.65 16.99 -2.16
C PHE A 311 -1.61 15.74 -1.28
N GLN A 312 -2.09 14.60 -1.81
CA GLN A 312 -1.95 13.30 -1.16
C GLN A 312 -1.89 12.18 -2.21
N ALA A 313 -0.85 11.36 -2.14
CA ALA A 313 -0.61 10.20 -2.96
C ALA A 313 -0.57 8.94 -2.08
N SER A 314 -1.64 8.15 -2.10
CA SER A 314 -1.76 6.94 -1.29
C SER A 314 -2.34 5.77 -2.07
N LEU A 315 -2.00 4.57 -1.63
CA LEU A 315 -2.51 3.32 -2.19
C LEU A 315 -2.81 2.32 -1.07
N GLU A 316 -4.10 2.22 -0.73
CA GLU A 316 -4.66 1.26 0.19
C GLU A 316 -6.04 0.83 -0.31
N THR A 317 -6.14 -0.42 -0.75
CA THR A 317 -7.36 -1.04 -1.27
C THR A 317 -7.57 -2.40 -0.59
N PRO A 318 -8.76 -3.01 -0.67
CA PRO A 318 -9.01 -4.34 -0.10
C PRO A 318 -8.04 -5.44 -0.59
N PHE A 319 -7.41 -5.24 -1.76
CA PHE A 319 -6.56 -6.24 -2.41
C PHE A 319 -5.06 -5.93 -2.26
N LEU A 320 -4.70 -4.67 -2.10
CA LEU A 320 -3.32 -4.19 -2.17
C LEU A 320 -3.14 -2.91 -1.35
N ALA A 321 -2.07 -2.86 -0.57
CA ALA A 321 -1.67 -1.68 0.17
C ALA A 321 -0.15 -1.49 0.05
N TRP A 322 0.28 -0.29 -0.36
CA TRP A 322 1.69 0.07 -0.46
C TRP A 322 1.97 1.31 0.38
N SER A 323 2.87 1.14 1.34
CA SER A 323 3.43 2.25 2.11
C SER A 323 4.45 3.03 1.27
N VAL A 324 4.54 4.33 1.53
CA VAL A 324 5.62 5.18 1.00
C VAL A 324 6.71 5.31 2.06
N ARG A 325 7.96 5.05 1.70
CA ARG A 325 9.13 5.07 2.59
C ARG A 325 10.33 5.69 1.88
N ASN A 326 11.37 6.05 2.65
CA ASN A 326 12.65 6.51 2.08
C ASN A 326 12.48 7.65 1.06
N ALA A 327 11.57 8.58 1.35
CA ALA A 327 11.31 9.70 0.47
C ALA A 327 12.39 10.79 0.64
N VAL A 328 12.85 11.34 -0.47
CA VAL A 328 13.80 12.45 -0.56
C VAL A 328 13.34 13.40 -1.67
N GLU A 329 13.39 14.70 -1.42
CA GLU A 329 13.24 15.71 -2.46
C GLU A 329 14.59 15.93 -3.14
N ILE A 330 14.68 15.55 -4.41
CA ILE A 330 15.92 15.51 -5.19
C ILE A 330 16.09 16.75 -6.08
N ASP A 331 15.01 17.50 -6.31
CA ASP A 331 14.98 18.79 -6.99
C ASP A 331 13.67 19.49 -6.59
N GLU A 332 13.48 20.76 -6.95
CA GLU A 332 12.24 21.50 -6.66
C GLU A 332 11.00 20.70 -7.06
N ASP A 333 10.23 20.24 -6.06
CA ASP A 333 9.04 19.40 -6.24
C ASP A 333 9.27 18.04 -6.94
N LEU A 334 10.52 17.60 -7.15
CA LEU A 334 10.82 16.27 -7.67
C LEU A 334 11.22 15.34 -6.53
N LEU A 335 10.43 14.29 -6.35
CA LEU A 335 10.53 13.39 -5.21
C LEU A 335 10.97 12.00 -5.68
N LEU A 336 11.95 11.42 -4.97
CA LEU A 336 12.30 10.01 -5.06
C LEU A 336 11.84 9.32 -3.79
N PHE A 337 11.17 8.17 -3.91
CA PHE A 337 10.74 7.40 -2.75
C PHE A 337 10.61 5.90 -3.07
N GLN A 338 10.56 5.09 -2.03
CA GLN A 338 10.21 3.68 -2.12
C GLN A 338 8.69 3.48 -1.94
N LEU A 339 8.07 2.79 -2.90
CA LEU A 339 6.67 2.39 -2.89
C LEU A 339 6.54 0.89 -2.61
N GLY A 340 5.89 0.54 -1.50
CA GLY A 340 5.77 -0.84 -1.08
C GLY A 340 7.15 -1.49 -0.81
N PRO A 341 7.31 -2.79 -1.09
CA PRO A 341 8.49 -3.52 -0.65
C PRO A 341 9.72 -3.34 -1.56
N HIS A 342 9.53 -3.17 -2.87
CA HIS A 342 10.61 -3.34 -3.86
C HIS A 342 10.54 -2.38 -5.05
N GLN A 343 9.86 -1.23 -4.93
CA GLN A 343 9.73 -0.29 -6.05
C GLN A 343 10.27 1.07 -5.62
N ILE A 344 11.12 1.65 -6.44
CA ILE A 344 11.63 3.00 -6.27
C ILE A 344 11.00 3.84 -7.38
N CYS A 345 10.37 4.93 -6.99
CA CYS A 345 9.57 5.77 -7.88
C CYS A 345 10.05 7.21 -7.85
N LEU A 346 9.84 7.90 -8.98
CA LEU A 346 9.98 9.35 -9.10
C LEU A 346 8.60 9.97 -9.24
N MET A 347 8.38 11.11 -8.61
CA MET A 347 7.12 11.82 -8.70
C MET A 347 7.33 13.32 -8.73
N HIS A 348 6.57 13.99 -9.59
CA HIS A 348 6.46 15.43 -9.59
C HIS A 348 5.00 15.81 -9.25
N PRO A 349 4.69 16.11 -7.96
CA PRO A 349 3.36 16.42 -7.48
C PRO A 349 2.61 17.52 -8.26
N PRO A 350 3.23 18.66 -8.64
CA PRO A 350 2.53 19.74 -9.34
C PRO A 350 1.94 19.32 -10.68
N THR A 351 2.66 18.49 -11.44
CA THR A 351 2.19 17.99 -12.75
C THR A 351 1.54 16.62 -12.66
N ARG A 352 1.43 16.04 -11.46
CA ARG A 352 0.85 14.71 -11.21
C ARG A 352 1.46 13.60 -12.07
N ARG A 353 2.78 13.66 -12.26
CA ARG A 353 3.54 12.65 -13.00
C ARG A 353 4.22 11.70 -12.04
N LEU A 354 4.22 10.42 -12.39
CA LEU A 354 4.79 9.34 -11.60
C LEU A 354 5.53 8.37 -12.52
N ALA A 355 6.76 8.00 -12.19
CA ALA A 355 7.55 7.03 -12.92
C ALA A 355 8.07 5.93 -11.99
N LEU A 356 8.14 4.70 -12.49
CA LEU A 356 8.87 3.61 -11.86
C LEU A 356 10.34 3.75 -12.25
N PHE A 357 11.20 4.09 -11.30
CA PHE A 357 12.63 4.32 -11.55
C PHE A 357 13.43 3.02 -11.52
N ALA A 358 13.25 2.22 -10.48
CA ALA A 358 13.98 0.97 -10.32
C ALA A 358 13.20 -0.03 -9.47
N LEU A 359 13.55 -1.31 -9.59
CA LEU A 359 13.11 -2.35 -8.68
C LEU A 359 14.21 -2.63 -7.65
N GLY A 360 13.87 -2.48 -6.38
CA GLY A 360 14.82 -2.55 -5.27
C GLY A 360 14.27 -1.90 -4.00
N LYS A 361 15.08 -1.86 -2.95
CA LYS A 361 14.69 -1.33 -1.64
C LYS A 361 15.78 -0.48 -1.01
N GLY A 362 15.36 0.37 -0.06
CA GLY A 362 16.25 1.24 0.72
C GLY A 362 17.05 2.21 -0.15
N PRO A 363 16.42 3.03 -1.02
CA PRO A 363 17.15 3.98 -1.83
C PRO A 363 17.84 5.04 -0.96
N VAL A 364 19.05 5.37 -1.36
CA VAL A 364 19.88 6.44 -0.82
C VAL A 364 20.28 7.34 -1.99
N VAL A 365 19.94 8.62 -1.91
CA VAL A 365 20.23 9.59 -2.97
C VAL A 365 21.40 10.47 -2.57
N VAL A 366 22.33 10.67 -3.51
CA VAL A 366 23.48 11.57 -3.37
C VAL A 366 23.60 12.49 -4.57
N ALA A 367 24.23 13.64 -4.35
CA ALA A 367 24.75 14.45 -5.44
C ALA A 367 25.79 13.63 -6.23
N SER A 368 25.66 13.60 -7.56
CA SER A 368 26.70 13.00 -8.40
C SER A 368 27.93 13.90 -8.39
N ARG A 369 29.11 13.30 -8.41
CA ARG A 369 30.37 14.02 -8.55
C ARG A 369 30.58 14.56 -9.96
#